data_AF-A0A5C8GMJ6-F1
#
_entry.id   AF-A0A5C8GMJ6-F1
#
_cell.length_a   1.000
_cell.length_b   1.000
_cell.length_c   1.000
_cell.angle_alpha   90.00
_cell.angle_beta   90.00
_cell.angle_gamma   90.00
#
_symmetry.space_group_name_H-M   'P 1'
#
loop_
_entity.id
_entity.type
_entity.pdbx_description
1 polymer ?
#
loop_
_entity_poly.entity_id
_entity_poly.type
_entity_poly.pdbx_seq_one_letter_code
_entity_poly.pdbx_strand_id
1 'polypeptide(L)'
;MNNLKSLDNIKDQYYGAVGTPKRDELERELESLRIGLKIREARERLNMTQEQLANRIDKKRSFISKVESNGENITLKTLFDVVERGLGGKLNIEVSF
;
A
#
# COMPACT_ATOMS: atom_id res chain seq x y z
N MET A 1 5.80 -2.36 34.33
CA MET A 1 5.35 -1.10 33.70
C MET A 1 5.61 -1.20 32.21
N ASN A 2 4.56 -1.24 31.38
CA ASN A 2 4.70 -1.34 29.93
C ASN A 2 5.16 0.00 29.38
N ASN A 3 6.46 0.13 29.09
CA ASN A 3 7.05 1.30 28.45
C ASN A 3 6.83 1.24 26.93
N LEU A 4 5.57 1.11 26.51
CA LEU A 4 5.18 1.05 25.11
C LEU A 4 5.10 2.47 24.57
N LYS A 5 6.18 2.94 23.94
CA LYS A 5 6.11 4.14 23.11
C LYS A 5 5.26 3.83 21.88
N SER A 6 4.28 4.69 21.57
CA SER A 6 3.53 4.59 20.33
C SER A 6 4.47 4.76 19.13
N LEU A 7 4.08 4.22 17.98
CA LEU A 7 4.82 4.42 16.75
C LEU A 7 5.01 5.90 16.45
N ASP A 8 4.01 6.74 16.75
CA ASP A 8 4.08 8.20 16.60
C ASP A 8 5.09 8.84 17.54
N ASN A 9 5.17 8.40 18.81
CA ASN A 9 6.16 8.92 19.75
C ASN A 9 7.60 8.60 19.31
N ILE A 10 7.82 7.41 18.75
CA ILE A 10 9.14 7.02 18.19
C ILE A 10 9.45 7.89 16.98
N LYS A 11 8.48 8.00 16.10
CA LYS A 11 8.54 8.79 14.88
C LYS A 11 8.89 10.26 15.15
N ASP A 12 8.22 10.90 16.10
CA ASP A 12 8.51 12.28 16.51
C ASP A 12 9.92 12.41 17.07
N GLN A 13 10.37 11.44 17.88
CA GLN A 13 11.70 11.44 18.49
C GLN A 13 12.84 11.37 17.46
N TYR A 14 12.69 10.59 16.38
CA TYR A 14 13.78 10.34 15.42
C TYR A 14 13.65 11.14 14.11
N TYR A 15 12.44 11.48 13.70
CA TYR A 15 12.15 12.11 12.42
C TYR A 15 11.51 13.49 12.54
N GLY A 16 11.19 13.93 13.77
CA GLY A 16 10.52 15.20 14.03
C GLY A 16 9.00 15.10 13.93
N ALA A 17 8.32 16.15 14.37
CA ALA A 17 6.86 16.25 14.30
C ALA A 17 6.37 16.28 12.84
N VAL A 18 5.08 15.97 12.65
CA VAL A 18 4.37 16.07 11.36
C VAL A 18 4.57 17.46 10.75
N GLY A 19 4.91 17.52 9.45
CA GLY A 19 5.19 18.77 8.72
C GLY A 19 6.66 19.20 8.75
N THR A 20 7.55 18.46 9.42
CA THR A 20 9.00 18.71 9.30
C THR A 20 9.55 18.02 8.03
N PRO A 21 10.56 18.58 7.34
CA PRO A 21 11.05 18.02 6.07
C PRO A 21 11.44 16.54 6.15
N LYS A 22 12.12 16.14 7.22
CA LYS A 22 12.55 14.75 7.48
C LYS A 22 11.36 13.83 7.75
N ARG A 23 10.34 14.33 8.46
CA ARG A 23 9.10 13.61 8.70
C ARG A 23 8.31 13.42 7.42
N ASP A 24 8.19 14.46 6.61
CA ASP A 24 7.45 14.42 5.36
C ASP A 24 8.13 13.51 4.32
N GLU A 25 9.46 13.46 4.31
CA GLU A 25 10.23 12.52 3.49
C GLU A 25 9.93 11.07 3.89
N LEU A 26 9.99 10.74 5.18
CA LEU A 26 9.61 9.42 5.68
C LEU A 26 8.16 9.06 5.31
N GLU A 27 7.21 9.97 5.49
CA GLU A 27 5.81 9.70 5.19
C GLU A 27 5.57 9.49 3.68
N ARG A 28 6.31 10.20 2.81
CA ARG A 28 6.31 9.97 1.35
C ARG A 28 6.86 8.59 0.99
N GLU A 29 7.97 8.17 1.60
CA GLU A 29 8.51 6.82 1.39
C GLU A 29 7.52 5.74 1.87
N LEU A 30 6.82 5.98 2.98
CA LEU A 30 5.82 5.07 3.50
C LEU A 30 4.54 5.01 2.64
N GLU A 31 4.21 6.04 1.85
CA GLU A 31 3.01 6.05 1.01
C GLU A 31 3.01 4.95 -0.05
N SER A 32 4.14 4.67 -0.69
CA SER A 32 4.23 3.59 -1.68
C SER A 32 3.99 2.22 -1.02
N LEU A 33 4.54 2.00 0.18
CA LEU A 33 4.31 0.79 0.99
C LEU A 33 2.84 0.67 1.41
N ARG A 34 2.17 1.79 1.72
CA ARG A 34 0.75 1.82 2.08
C ARG A 34 -0.15 1.31 0.94
N ILE A 35 0.19 1.56 -0.33
CA ILE A 35 -0.62 1.10 -1.47
C ILE A 35 -0.63 -0.44 -1.55
N GLY A 36 0.54 -1.07 -1.53
CA GLY A 36 0.66 -2.54 -1.59
C GLY A 36 -0.05 -3.22 -0.41
N LEU A 37 0.06 -2.64 0.79
CA LEU A 37 -0.66 -3.11 1.97
C LEU A 37 -2.18 -2.99 1.83
N LYS A 38 -2.70 -1.86 1.33
CA LYS A 38 -4.14 -1.68 1.10
C LYS A 38 -4.69 -2.71 0.11
N ILE A 39 -3.94 -3.04 -0.95
CA ILE A 39 -4.32 -4.08 -1.92
C ILE A 39 -4.39 -5.45 -1.22
N ARG A 40 -3.36 -5.79 -0.42
CA ARG A 40 -3.32 -7.03 0.35
C ARG A 40 -4.51 -7.15 1.31
N GLU A 41 -4.80 -6.11 2.07
CA GLU A 41 -5.93 -6.10 2.99
C GLU A 41 -7.26 -6.28 2.26
N ALA A 42 -7.46 -5.58 1.14
CA ALA A 42 -8.67 -5.73 0.34
C ALA A 42 -8.81 -7.16 -0.19
N ARG A 43 -7.72 -7.78 -0.68
CA ARG A 43 -7.68 -9.18 -1.10
C ARG A 43 -8.05 -10.12 0.04
N GLU A 44 -7.47 -9.92 1.22
CA GLU A 44 -7.72 -10.77 2.40
C GLU A 44 -9.15 -10.64 2.91
N ARG A 45 -9.74 -9.42 2.89
CA ARG A 45 -11.17 -9.21 3.21
C ARG A 45 -12.11 -9.95 2.26
N LEU A 46 -11.70 -10.15 1.01
CA LEU A 46 -12.43 -10.95 0.02
C LEU A 46 -12.14 -12.46 0.13
N ASN A 47 -11.36 -12.90 1.12
CA ASN A 47 -10.92 -14.29 1.31
C ASN A 47 -10.21 -14.87 0.06
N MET A 48 -9.43 -14.05 -0.63
CA MET A 48 -8.73 -14.45 -1.85
C MET A 48 -7.24 -14.71 -1.60
N THR A 49 -6.68 -15.71 -2.27
CA THR A 49 -5.23 -15.92 -2.35
C THR A 49 -4.60 -15.02 -3.41
N GLN A 50 -3.28 -14.80 -3.33
CA GLN A 50 -2.53 -14.06 -4.35
C GLN A 50 -2.65 -14.70 -5.75
N GLU A 51 -2.73 -16.03 -5.82
CA GLU A 51 -2.91 -16.77 -7.08
C GLU A 51 -4.29 -16.50 -7.68
N GLN A 52 -5.34 -16.53 -6.85
CA GLN A 52 -6.70 -16.24 -7.30
C GLN A 52 -6.84 -14.81 -7.82
N LEU A 53 -6.23 -13.83 -7.15
CA LEU A 53 -6.21 -12.45 -7.64
C LEU A 53 -5.44 -12.33 -8.96
N ALA A 54 -4.29 -13.00 -9.08
CA ALA A 54 -3.48 -12.98 -10.29
C ALA A 54 -4.22 -13.58 -11.49
N ASN A 55 -4.93 -14.69 -11.29
CA ASN A 55 -5.72 -15.35 -12.33
C ASN A 55 -6.83 -14.45 -12.88
N ARG A 56 -7.47 -13.61 -12.05
CA ARG A 56 -8.52 -12.67 -12.50
C ARG A 56 -8.01 -11.60 -13.46
N ILE A 57 -6.71 -11.31 -13.43
CA ILE A 57 -6.08 -10.26 -14.24
C ILE A 57 -5.09 -10.82 -15.27
N ASP A 58 -5.10 -12.14 -15.49
CA ASP A 58 -4.20 -12.86 -16.39
C ASP A 58 -2.71 -12.58 -16.10
N LYS A 59 -2.32 -12.77 -14.84
CA LYS A 59 -0.95 -12.61 -14.34
C LYS A 59 -0.53 -13.81 -13.49
N LYS A 60 0.78 -13.92 -13.28
CA LYS A 60 1.37 -14.91 -12.35
C LYS A 60 1.20 -14.43 -10.91
N ARG A 61 1.03 -15.34 -9.93
CA ARG A 61 1.04 -14.99 -8.50
C ARG A 61 2.22 -14.11 -8.07
N SER A 62 3.41 -14.32 -8.63
CA SER A 62 4.60 -13.50 -8.33
C SER A 62 4.42 -12.02 -8.68
N PHE A 63 3.56 -11.70 -9.64
CA PHE A 63 3.16 -10.32 -9.94
C PHE A 63 2.39 -9.69 -8.78
N ILE A 64 1.36 -10.38 -8.26
CA ILE A 64 0.59 -9.91 -7.09
C ILE A 64 1.48 -9.83 -5.85
N SER A 65 2.37 -10.82 -5.64
CA SER A 65 3.35 -10.76 -4.56
C SER A 65 4.18 -9.48 -4.61
N LYS A 66 4.72 -9.11 -5.79
CA LYS A 66 5.48 -7.87 -5.98
C LYS A 66 4.62 -6.63 -5.76
N VAL A 67 3.38 -6.60 -6.26
CA VAL A 67 2.45 -5.49 -6.04
C VAL A 67 2.16 -5.27 -4.55
N GLU A 68 2.02 -6.36 -3.78
CA GLU A 68 1.71 -6.28 -2.35
C GLU A 68 2.94 -5.99 -1.47
N SER A 69 4.14 -6.42 -1.89
CA SER A 69 5.37 -6.31 -1.09
C SER A 69 6.30 -5.18 -1.50
N ASN A 70 6.22 -4.71 -2.75
CA ASN A 70 7.10 -3.68 -3.30
C ASN A 70 6.28 -2.66 -4.10
N GLY A 71 5.59 -1.77 -3.36
CA GLY A 71 4.72 -0.74 -3.92
C GLY A 71 5.44 0.34 -4.72
N GLU A 72 6.78 0.35 -4.71
CA GLU A 72 7.59 1.25 -5.52
C GLU A 72 7.41 0.93 -7.02
N ASN A 73 7.11 1.97 -7.81
CA ASN A 73 6.93 1.90 -9.28
C ASN A 73 5.70 1.12 -9.78
N ILE A 74 4.62 1.04 -9.00
CA ILE A 74 3.34 0.56 -9.51
C ILE A 74 2.77 1.59 -10.51
N THR A 75 2.44 1.13 -11.72
CA THR A 75 1.76 1.96 -12.72
C THR A 75 0.27 2.13 -12.43
N LEU A 76 -0.34 3.23 -12.88
CA LEU A 76 -1.80 3.41 -12.81
C LEU A 76 -2.55 2.25 -13.47
N LYS A 77 -2.07 1.76 -14.62
CA LYS A 77 -2.65 0.59 -15.30
C LYS A 77 -2.67 -0.64 -14.39
N THR A 78 -1.58 -0.89 -13.66
CA THR A 78 -1.52 -1.99 -12.67
C THR A 78 -2.56 -1.80 -11.57
N LEU A 79 -2.72 -0.57 -11.06
CA LEU A 79 -3.75 -0.29 -10.04
C LEU A 79 -5.15 -0.54 -10.58
N PHE A 80 -5.48 -0.07 -11.79
CA PHE A 80 -6.76 -0.36 -12.43
C PHE A 80 -7.00 -1.85 -12.62
N ASP A 81 -6.02 -2.58 -13.17
CA ASP A 81 -6.13 -4.02 -13.37
C ASP A 81 -6.37 -4.74 -12.02
N VAL A 82 -5.58 -4.45 -10.99
CA VAL A 82 -5.68 -5.12 -9.70
C VAL A 82 -6.95 -4.74 -8.95
N VAL A 83 -7.29 -3.45 -8.88
CA VAL A 83 -8.41 -2.96 -8.06
C VAL A 83 -9.75 -3.22 -8.75
N GLU A 84 -9.91 -2.85 -10.01
CA GLU A 84 -11.21 -2.92 -10.67
C GLU A 84 -11.47 -4.31 -11.25
N ARG A 85 -10.52 -4.86 -12.01
CA ARG A 85 -10.70 -6.18 -12.63
C ARG A 85 -10.43 -7.33 -11.66
N GLY A 86 -9.41 -7.20 -10.83
CA GLY A 86 -9.00 -8.24 -9.88
C GLY A 86 -9.89 -8.31 -8.64
N LEU A 87 -9.96 -7.21 -7.91
CA LEU A 87 -10.69 -7.13 -6.65
C LEU A 87 -12.17 -6.80 -6.83
N GLY A 88 -12.59 -6.27 -7.99
CA GLY A 88 -13.97 -5.83 -8.22
C GLY A 88 -14.33 -4.53 -7.51
N GLY A 89 -13.33 -3.74 -7.11
CA GLY A 89 -13.50 -2.44 -6.48
C GLY A 89 -13.57 -1.30 -7.50
N LYS A 90 -13.42 -0.07 -7.00
CA LYS A 90 -13.32 1.14 -7.82
C LYS A 90 -12.08 1.92 -7.43
N LEU A 91 -11.24 2.27 -8.39
CA LEU A 91 -10.07 3.11 -8.14
C LEU A 91 -10.48 4.59 -8.20
N ASN A 92 -10.28 5.32 -7.10
CA ASN A 92 -10.45 6.78 -7.07
C ASN A 92 -9.08 7.42 -6.95
N ILE A 93 -8.76 8.34 -7.85
CA ILE A 93 -7.51 9.11 -7.88
C ILE A 93 -7.89 10.58 -7.78
N GLU A 94 -7.31 11.28 -6.82
CA GLU A 94 -7.50 12.71 -6.60
C GLU A 94 -6.15 13.42 -6.64
N VAL A 95 -6.12 14.58 -7.29
CA VAL A 95 -4.96 15.47 -7.31
C VAL A 95 -5.46 16.85 -6.88
N SER A 96 -4.88 17.39 -5.82
CA SER A 96 -5.18 18.72 -5.28
C SER A 96 -3.93 19.61 -5.31
N PHE A 97 -4.13 20.93 -5.39
CA PHE A 97 -3.09 21.97 -5.43
C PHE A 97 -3.29 22.97 -4.30
#